data_AF-A0A968K781-F1
#
_entry.id   AF-A0A968K781-F1
#
_cell.length_a   1.000
_cell.length_b   1.000
_cell.length_c   1.000
_cell.angle_alpha   90.00
_cell.angle_beta   90.00
_cell.angle_gamma   90.00
#
_symmetry.space_group_name_H-M   'P 1'
#
loop_
_entity.id
_entity.type
_entity.pdbx_description
1 polymer ?
#
loop_
_entity_poly.entity_id
_entity_poly.type
_entity_poly.pdbx_seq_one_letter_code
_entity_poly.pdbx_strand_id
1 'polypeptide(L)' 'LKELFSKIDENSSYVNVSDGGHIENLAIYELLRRRCKFIIVGDAEADPDLSFGGLAKLIRYARINMGIDIEIELDDVR' A
#
# COMPACT_ATOMS: atom_id res chain seq x y z
N LEU A 1 -13.23 -18.35 -13.89
CA LEU A 1 -13.16 -18.23 -15.36
C LEU A 1 -13.09 -16.78 -15.85
N LYS A 2 -13.98 -15.86 -15.43
CA LYS A 2 -13.98 -14.48 -15.96
C LYS A 2 -12.66 -13.71 -15.73
N GLU A 3 -12.06 -13.80 -14.55
CA GLU A 3 -10.73 -13.23 -14.27
C GLU A 3 -9.63 -13.80 -15.17
N LEU A 4 -9.57 -15.13 -15.29
CA LEU A 4 -8.58 -15.83 -16.12
C LEU A 4 -8.64 -15.42 -17.60
N PHE A 5 -9.82 -15.01 -18.07
CA PHE A 5 -10.05 -14.60 -19.46
C PHE A 5 -10.19 -13.07 -19.63
N SER A 6 -9.82 -12.26 -18.63
CA SER A 6 -9.94 -10.80 -18.65
C SER A 6 -11.34 -10.29 -19.01
N LYS A 7 -12.39 -10.99 -18.55
CA LYS A 7 -13.81 -10.64 -18.76
C LYS A 7 -14.45 -10.02 -17.51
N ILE A 8 -13.68 -9.25 -16.74
CA ILE A 8 -14.21 -8.46 -15.61
C ILE A 8 -14.90 -7.23 -16.20
N ASP A 9 -16.08 -6.91 -15.70
CA ASP A 9 -16.95 -5.83 -16.20
C ASP A 9 -17.54 -5.08 -15.00
N GLU A 10 -17.54 -3.75 -15.06
CA GLU A 10 -18.10 -2.85 -14.05
C GLU A 10 -19.63 -2.95 -13.89
N ASN A 11 -20.34 -3.48 -14.89
CA ASN A 11 -21.81 -3.65 -14.86
C ASN A 11 -22.26 -5.01 -14.31
N SER A 12 -21.33 -5.83 -13.79
CA SER A 12 -21.69 -7.15 -13.27
C SER A 12 -22.46 -7.07 -11.96
N SER A 13 -23.46 -7.94 -11.77
CA SER A 13 -24.20 -8.05 -10.50
C SER A 13 -23.35 -8.58 -9.32
N TYR A 14 -22.09 -8.91 -9.55
CA TYR A 14 -21.17 -9.46 -8.56
C TYR A 14 -19.86 -8.68 -8.55
N VAL A 15 -19.35 -8.39 -7.35
CA VAL A 15 -18.08 -7.68 -7.13
C VAL A 15 -17.09 -8.61 -6.43
N ASN A 16 -15.87 -8.67 -6.94
CA ASN A 16 -14.77 -9.38 -6.28
C ASN A 16 -14.11 -8.44 -5.27
N VAL A 17 -14.11 -8.83 -4.01
CA VAL A 17 -13.45 -8.09 -2.92
C VAL A 17 -12.21 -8.87 -2.52
N SER A 18 -11.05 -8.21 -2.57
CA SER A 18 -9.79 -8.75 -2.05
C SER A 18 -9.44 -8.08 -0.71
N ASP A 19 -8.57 -8.73 0.05
CA ASP A 19 -8.04 -8.23 1.33
C ASP A 19 -7.17 -6.97 1.19
N GLY A 20 -6.75 -6.63 -0.04
CA GLY A 20 -6.01 -5.42 -0.35
C GLY A 20 -4.48 -5.54 -0.26
N GLY A 21 -3.96 -6.66 0.26
CA GLY A 21 -2.52 -6.83 0.48
C GLY A 21 -1.67 -6.88 -0.77
N HIS A 22 -2.31 -7.07 -1.94
CA HIS A 22 -1.67 -6.96 -3.24
C HIS A 22 -1.19 -5.53 -3.55
N ILE A 23 -1.88 -4.52 -3.04
CA ILE A 23 -1.48 -3.12 -3.18
C ILE A 23 -0.42 -2.82 -2.11
N GLU A 24 -0.80 -2.90 -0.83
CA GLU A 24 -0.02 -2.39 0.30
C GLU A 24 -0.65 -2.89 1.63
N ASN A 25 0.12 -3.36 2.62
CA ASN A 25 -0.43 -3.89 3.89
C ASN A 25 -0.34 -2.93 5.09
N LEU A 26 0.44 -1.85 5.00
CA LEU A 26 0.59 -0.80 6.03
C LEU A 26 -0.60 0.16 6.05
N ALA A 27 -1.47 0.09 5.04
CA ALA A 27 -2.61 0.97 4.81
C ALA A 27 -2.28 2.47 4.70
N ILE A 28 -1.01 2.83 4.53
CA ILE A 28 -0.55 4.24 4.49
C ILE A 28 -0.99 4.91 3.19
N TYR A 29 -1.03 4.17 2.09
CA TYR A 29 -1.32 4.72 0.76
C TYR A 29 -2.61 5.55 0.74
N GLU A 30 -3.68 5.05 1.37
CA GLU A 30 -4.97 5.73 1.44
C GLU A 30 -4.96 6.94 2.40
N LEU A 31 -4.12 6.92 3.45
CA LEU A 31 -3.94 8.06 4.36
C LEU A 31 -3.18 9.20 3.68
N LEU A 32 -2.18 8.87 2.85
CA LEU A 32 -1.49 9.86 2.00
C LEU A 32 -2.46 10.48 0.99
N ARG A 33 -3.31 9.67 0.34
CA ARG A 33 -4.33 10.18 -0.61
C ARG A 33 -5.29 11.17 0.07
N ARG A 34 -5.65 10.91 1.33
CA ARG A 34 -6.51 11.79 2.14
C ARG A 34 -5.78 13.00 2.73
N ARG A 35 -4.46 13.11 2.55
CA ARG A 35 -3.61 14.17 3.10
C ARG A 35 -3.75 14.29 4.61
N CYS A 36 -3.75 13.14 5.30
CA CYS A 36 -3.73 13.11 6.77
C CYS A 36 -2.52 13.89 7.29
N LYS A 37 -2.74 14.82 8.22
CA LYS A 37 -1.68 15.71 8.76
C LYS A 37 -0.63 14.97 9.57
N PHE A 38 -1.03 13.88 10.21
CA PHE A 38 -0.17 13.05 11.06
C PHE A 38 -0.62 11.61 10.94
N ILE A 39 0.33 10.69 10.79
CA ILE A 39 0.10 9.27 10.58
C ILE A 39 1.01 8.51 11.54
N ILE A 40 0.42 7.60 12.34
CA ILE A 40 1.14 6.61 13.13
C ILE A 40 0.83 5.26 12.51
N VAL A 41 1.85 4.49 12.17
CA VAL A 41 1.73 3.15 11.60
C VAL A 41 2.66 2.18 12.32
N GLY A 42 2.18 0.96 12.53
CA GLY A 42 3.02 -0.18 12.89
C GLY A 42 3.09 -1.13 11.71
N ASP A 43 4.31 -1.52 11.33
CA ASP A 43 4.52 -2.61 10.38
C ASP A 43 4.37 -3.95 11.11
N ALA A 44 3.46 -4.78 10.63
CA ALA A 44 3.18 -6.12 11.13
C ALA A 44 3.20 -7.16 10.01
N GLU A 45 3.84 -6.85 8.88
CA GLU A 45 4.07 -7.83 7.83
C GLU A 45 4.92 -9.00 8.35
N ALA A 46 4.69 -10.19 7.79
CA ALA A 46 5.52 -11.35 8.06
C ALA A 46 6.87 -11.20 7.31
N ASP A 47 7.83 -10.56 7.97
CA ASP A 47 9.13 -10.21 7.39
C ASP A 47 10.28 -10.68 8.29
N PRO A 48 10.66 -11.98 8.22
CA PRO A 48 11.68 -12.55 9.11
C PRO A 48 13.06 -11.93 8.92
N ASP A 49 13.33 -11.35 7.74
CA ASP A 49 14.62 -10.77 7.37
C ASP A 49 14.65 -9.24 7.53
N LEU A 50 13.56 -8.61 8.01
CA LEU A 50 13.44 -7.16 8.13
C LEU A 50 13.81 -6.43 6.82
N SER A 51 13.30 -6.95 5.71
CA SER A 51 13.48 -6.39 4.37
C SER A 51 12.66 -5.13 4.13
N PHE A 52 11.59 -4.90 4.92
CA PHE A 52 10.66 -3.78 4.81
C PHE A 52 10.08 -3.61 3.40
N GLY A 53 9.76 -4.73 2.75
CA GLY A 53 9.27 -4.75 1.37
C GLY A 53 7.98 -3.96 1.15
N GLY A 54 7.04 -4.01 2.11
CA GLY A 54 5.82 -3.20 2.10
C GLY A 54 6.11 -1.71 2.10
N LEU A 55 6.99 -1.25 2.99
CA LEU A 55 7.42 0.15 3.08
C LEU A 55 8.11 0.63 1.79
N ALA A 56 9.04 -0.16 1.24
CA ALA A 56 9.71 0.19 -0.02
C ALA A 56 8.72 0.31 -1.19
N LYS A 57 7.74 -0.60 -1.26
CA LYS A 57 6.68 -0.54 -2.28
C LYS A 57 5.81 0.71 -2.12
N LEU A 58 5.42 1.04 -0.89
CA LEU A 58 4.65 2.23 -0.56
C LEU A 58 5.36 3.52 -0.99
N ILE A 59 6.65 3.68 -0.65
CA ILE A 59 7.44 4.87 -1.02
C ILE A 59 7.47 5.04 -2.54
N ARG A 60 7.69 3.94 -3.27
CA ARG A 60 7.66 3.95 -4.73
C ARG A 60 6.29 4.35 -5.29
N TYR A 61 5.21 3.82 -4.73
CA TYR A 61 3.85 4.15 -5.18
C TYR A 61 3.44 5.58 -4.83
N ALA A 62 3.83 6.09 -3.67
CA ALA A 62 3.62 7.48 -3.27
C ALA A 62 4.28 8.44 -4.28
N ARG A 63 5.53 8.15 -4.67
CA ARG A 63 6.24 8.95 -5.68
C ARG A 63 5.57 8.87 -7.06
N ILE A 64 5.33 7.67 -7.58
CA ILE A 64 4.81 7.49 -8.95
C ILE A 64 3.38 8.01 -9.10
N ASN A 65 2.49 7.68 -8.16
CA ASN A 65 1.06 7.92 -8.32
C ASN A 65 0.61 9.27 -7.73
N MET A 66 1.34 9.80 -6.74
CA MET A 66 0.93 11.02 -6.03
C MET A 66 1.98 12.14 -6.07
N GLY A 67 3.18 11.89 -6.58
CA GLY A 67 4.28 12.85 -6.52
C GLY A 67 4.72 13.18 -5.09
N ILE A 68 4.50 12.26 -4.14
CA ILE A 68 4.90 12.43 -2.74
C ILE A 68 6.26 11.75 -2.56
N ASP A 69 7.24 12.54 -2.13
CA ASP A 69 8.53 12.04 -1.66
C ASP A 69 8.49 11.80 -0.16
N ILE A 70 8.96 10.62 0.26
CA ILE A 70 9.02 10.18 1.65
C ILE A 70 10.48 10.02 2.01
N GLU A 71 10.94 10.78 3.00
CA GLU A 71 12.28 10.67 3.59
C GLU A 71 12.16 9.99 4.95
N ILE A 72 13.08 9.06 5.23
CA ILE A 72 13.11 8.30 6.48
C ILE A 72 14.24 8.87 7.34
N GLU A 73 13.86 9.45 8.47
CA GLU A 73 14.79 9.94 9.50
C GLU A 73 14.82 8.94 10.66
N LEU A 74 16.02 8.42 10.98
CA LEU A 74 16.23 7.38 12.01
C LEU A 74 17.12 7.86 13.16
N ASP A 75 17.49 9.14 13.18
CA ASP A 75 18.49 9.67 14.10
C ASP A 75 18.10 9.48 15.58
N ASP A 76 16.80 9.56 15.88
CA ASP A 76 16.25 9.41 17.23
C ASP A 76 16.00 7.95 17.65
N VAL A 77 16.24 6.97 16.77
CA VAL A 77 15.95 5.54 16.99
C VAL A 77 17.24 4.73 17.29
N ARG A 78 18.40 5.39 17.40
CA ARG A 78 19.70 4.77 17.73
C ARG A 78 19.93 4.54 19.22
#